data_AF-A0A370K3R8-F1
#
_entry.id   AF-A0A370K3R8-F1
#
_cell.length_a   1.000
_cell.length_b   1.000
_cell.length_c   1.000
_cell.angle_alpha   90.00
_cell.angle_beta   90.00
_cell.angle_gamma   90.00
#
_symmetry.space_group_name_H-M   'P 1'
#
loop_
_entity.id
_entity.type
_entity.pdbx_description
1 polymer ?
#
loop_
_entity_poly.entity_id
_entity_poly.type
_entity_poly.pdbx_seq_one_letter_code
_entity_poly.pdbx_strand_id
1 'polypeptide(L)'
;MQAIDTLTPCPCGNETGYARCCGPLHEGGVAETAEQLMRSRYSAYVLKREDYLLATWHGSTRPAHLKLGAQQPAPTWLGLTVKRHESADDHATVEFVARLRYGGGKAQRMHEISRFVRENGRWFYVDGEFPGE
;
A
#
# COMPACT_ATOMS: atom_id res chain seq x y z
N MET A 1 -4.61 15.88 19.56
CA MET A 1 -4.01 16.01 18.23
C MET A 1 -2.62 15.39 18.32
N GLN A 2 -2.49 14.10 17.99
CA GLN A 2 -1.20 13.42 18.10
C GLN A 2 -0.32 13.89 16.94
N ALA A 3 0.70 14.67 17.28
CA ALA A 3 1.78 15.02 16.37
C ALA A 3 2.40 13.71 15.88
N ILE A 4 2.37 13.47 14.57
CA ILE A 4 3.08 12.34 13.97
C ILE A 4 4.55 12.73 13.99
N ASP A 5 5.19 12.35 15.08
CA ASP A 5 6.60 12.54 15.35
C ASP A 5 7.43 11.87 14.24
N THR A 6 8.46 12.56 13.76
CA THR A 6 9.37 12.11 12.69
C THR A 6 10.08 10.79 13.01
N LEU A 7 9.98 10.30 14.25
CA LEU A 7 10.54 9.04 14.74
C LEU A 7 9.59 7.82 14.67
N THR A 8 8.31 8.00 14.28
CA THR A 8 7.42 6.84 14.14
C THR A 8 7.86 5.99 12.95
N PRO A 9 8.24 4.71 13.13
CA PRO A 9 8.66 3.86 12.02
C PRO A 9 7.56 3.78 10.97
N CYS A 10 7.93 3.82 9.69
CA CYS A 10 6.94 3.78 8.63
C CYS A 10 6.29 2.39 8.60
N PRO A 11 4.95 2.27 8.51
CA PRO A 11 4.29 0.96 8.48
C PRO A 11 4.82 0.03 7.38
N CYS A 12 5.22 0.58 6.24
CA CYS A 12 5.79 -0.18 5.12
C CYS A 12 7.16 -0.83 5.42
N GLY A 13 7.71 -0.63 6.62
CA GLY A 13 8.98 -1.21 7.08
C GLY A 13 10.21 -0.33 6.85
N ASN A 14 10.05 0.89 6.35
CA ASN A 14 11.17 1.82 6.16
C ASN A 14 11.61 2.46 7.49
N GLU A 15 12.91 2.44 7.75
CA GLU A 15 13.54 2.88 8.99
C GLU A 15 13.68 4.41 9.13
N THR A 16 13.56 5.17 8.04
CA THR A 16 13.68 6.64 8.05
C THR A 16 12.48 7.36 8.68
N GLY A 17 11.42 6.61 9.03
CA GLY A 17 10.21 7.11 9.67
C GLY A 17 9.10 7.47 8.68
N TYR A 18 7.86 7.48 9.16
CA TYR A 18 6.67 7.74 8.33
C TYR A 18 6.74 9.10 7.62
N ALA A 19 7.10 10.16 8.34
CA ALA A 19 7.13 11.53 7.82
C ALA A 19 8.15 11.74 6.68
N ARG A 20 9.15 10.87 6.56
CA ARG A 20 10.17 10.91 5.49
C ARG A 20 9.97 9.82 4.43
N CYS A 21 8.98 8.95 4.60
CA CYS A 21 8.71 7.82 3.72
C CYS A 21 7.31 7.92 3.07
N CYS A 22 6.26 7.36 3.69
CA CYS A 22 4.92 7.37 3.10
C CYS A 22 4.13 8.65 3.38
N GLY A 23 4.50 9.42 4.40
CA GLY A 23 3.84 10.67 4.79
C GLY A 23 3.72 11.69 3.64
N PRO A 24 4.81 12.05 2.94
CA PRO A 24 4.75 13.01 1.84
C PRO A 24 3.82 12.57 0.70
N LEU A 25 3.81 11.27 0.38
CA LEU A 25 2.90 10.71 -0.64
C LEU A 25 1.45 10.79 -0.19
N HIS A 26 1.21 10.49 1.08
CA HIS A 26 -0.10 10.59 1.71
C HIS A 26 -0.66 12.02 1.70
N GLU A 27 0.20 13.03 1.74
CA GLU A 27 -0.14 14.46 1.66
C GLU A 27 -0.18 15.01 0.22
N GLY A 28 -0.20 14.14 -0.80
CA GLY A 28 -0.36 14.52 -2.20
C GLY A 28 0.93 14.51 -3.04
N GLY A 29 2.04 14.05 -2.46
CA GLY A 29 3.27 13.76 -3.20
C GLY A 29 3.07 12.68 -4.26
N VAL A 30 3.90 12.73 -5.31
CA VAL A 30 3.89 11.75 -6.39
C VAL A 30 4.92 10.67 -6.11
N ALA A 31 4.51 9.41 -6.24
CA ALA A 31 5.45 8.30 -6.13
C ALA A 31 6.38 8.28 -7.35
N GLU A 32 7.68 8.16 -7.12
CA GLU A 32 8.71 8.08 -8.16
C GLU A 32 8.70 6.71 -8.84
N THR A 33 8.38 5.65 -8.07
CA THR A 33 8.34 4.27 -8.56
C THR A 33 7.04 3.56 -8.14
N ALA A 34 6.69 2.51 -8.88
CA ALA A 34 5.55 1.66 -8.51
C ALA A 34 5.76 0.95 -7.17
N GLU A 35 6.99 0.54 -6.83
CA GLU A 35 7.29 0.02 -5.49
C GLU A 35 7.00 1.06 -4.39
N GLN A 36 7.40 2.31 -4.60
CA GLN A 36 7.15 3.38 -3.63
C GLN A 36 5.65 3.59 -3.43
N LEU A 37 4.86 3.55 -4.51
CA LEU A 37 3.41 3.59 -4.45
C LEU A 37 2.81 2.36 -3.75
N MET A 38 3.32 1.16 -4.02
CA MET A 38 2.87 -0.07 -3.38
C MET A 38 3.07 0.00 -1.86
N ARG A 39 4.25 0.46 -1.43
CA ARG A 39 4.59 0.65 -0.01
C ARG A 39 3.71 1.70 0.68
N SER A 40 3.44 2.84 0.03
CA SER A 40 2.52 3.84 0.60
C SER A 40 1.09 3.34 0.66
N ARG A 41 0.61 2.61 -0.37
CA ARG A 41 -0.71 1.96 -0.32
C ARG A 41 -0.82 0.98 0.84
N TYR A 42 0.20 0.15 1.10
CA TYR A 42 0.23 -0.68 2.31
C TYR A 42 0.10 0.16 3.59
N SER A 43 0.90 1.22 3.74
CA SER A 43 0.81 2.12 4.90
C SER A 43 -0.57 2.77 5.04
N ALA A 44 -1.22 3.10 3.93
CA ALA A 44 -2.58 3.63 3.91
C ALA A 44 -3.61 2.60 4.39
N TYR A 45 -3.46 1.31 4.09
CA TYR A 45 -4.29 0.26 4.68
C TYR A 45 -4.09 0.15 6.21
N VAL A 46 -2.84 0.23 6.68
CA VAL A 46 -2.55 0.21 8.14
C VAL A 46 -3.19 1.40 8.84
N LEU A 47 -3.10 2.58 8.24
CA LEU A 47 -3.60 3.84 8.80
C LEU A 47 -5.06 4.14 8.44
N LYS A 48 -5.72 3.25 7.69
CA LYS A 48 -7.10 3.40 7.18
C LYS A 48 -7.34 4.68 6.37
N ARG A 49 -6.36 5.12 5.56
CA ARG A 49 -6.48 6.26 4.63
C ARG A 49 -7.14 5.83 3.31
N GLU A 50 -8.45 5.64 3.35
CA GLU A 50 -9.23 5.18 2.21
C GLU A 50 -9.20 6.17 1.03
N ASP A 51 -9.18 7.47 1.31
CA ASP A 51 -9.06 8.55 0.33
C ASP A 51 -7.81 8.38 -0.56
N TYR A 52 -6.67 8.10 0.06
CA TYR A 52 -5.40 7.89 -0.64
C TYR A 52 -5.42 6.62 -1.49
N LEU A 53 -6.01 5.54 -0.97
CA LEU A 53 -6.13 4.28 -1.70
C LEU A 53 -7.00 4.44 -2.95
N LEU A 54 -8.10 5.20 -2.87
CA LEU A 54 -8.97 5.50 -4.00
C LEU A 54 -8.31 6.48 -4.99
N ALA A 55 -7.56 7.47 -4.51
CA ALA A 55 -6.86 8.44 -5.35
C ALA A 55 -5.72 7.83 -6.16
N THR A 56 -5.11 6.74 -5.64
CA THR A 56 -3.99 6.04 -6.28
C THR A 56 -4.40 4.72 -6.95
N TRP A 57 -5.71 4.49 -7.09
CA TRP A 57 -6.26 3.36 -7.85
C TRP A 57 -6.63 3.85 -9.24
N HIS A 58 -6.25 3.09 -10.26
CA HIS A 58 -6.59 3.38 -11.64
C HIS A 58 -8.11 3.36 -11.85
N GLY A 59 -8.64 4.33 -12.59
CA GLY A 59 -10.08 4.53 -12.73
C GLY A 59 -10.83 3.33 -13.34
N SER A 60 -10.15 2.50 -14.14
CA SER A 60 -10.78 1.34 -14.78
C SER A 60 -11.14 0.19 -13.84
N THR A 61 -10.47 0.10 -12.69
CA THR A 61 -10.61 -1.02 -11.73
C THR A 61 -10.93 -0.55 -10.31
N ARG A 62 -11.01 0.77 -10.10
CA ARG A 62 -11.21 1.38 -8.79
C ARG A 62 -12.61 1.06 -8.23
N PRO A 63 -12.72 0.47 -7.03
CA PRO A 63 -14.00 0.32 -6.36
C PRO A 63 -14.57 1.66 -5.89
N ALA A 64 -15.89 1.75 -5.70
CA ALA A 64 -16.53 2.97 -5.20
C ALA A 64 -16.13 3.32 -3.74
N HIS A 65 -15.91 2.29 -2.92
CA HIS A 65 -15.51 2.38 -1.52
C HIS A 65 -14.75 1.12 -1.12
N LEU A 66 -13.81 1.23 -0.18
CA LEU A 66 -13.13 0.05 0.40
C LEU A 66 -13.77 -0.40 1.71
N LYS A 67 -14.56 0.46 2.36
CA LYS A 67 -15.25 0.18 3.63
C LYS A 67 -14.28 -0.30 4.72
N LEU A 68 -13.08 0.26 4.78
CA LEU A 68 -12.04 -0.18 5.73
C LEU A 68 -12.51 -0.10 7.20
N GLY A 69 -13.37 0.87 7.52
CA GLY A 69 -13.95 1.05 8.86
C GLY A 69 -15.02 0.03 9.23
N ALA A 70 -15.64 -0.64 8.26
CA ALA A 70 -16.71 -1.62 8.47
C ALA A 70 -16.20 -3.07 8.56
N GLN A 71 -14.91 -3.31 8.32
CA GLN A 71 -14.31 -4.65 8.38
C GLN A 71 -14.35 -5.20 9.80
N GLN A 72 -15.01 -6.35 9.98
CA GLN A 72 -15.17 -7.01 11.27
C GLN A 72 -14.85 -8.51 11.16
N PRO A 73 -13.83 -9.01 11.90
CA PRO A 73 -12.87 -8.23 12.67
C PRO A 73 -11.95 -7.40 11.76
N ALA A 74 -11.47 -6.25 12.25
CA ALA A 74 -10.52 -5.43 11.49
C ALA A 74 -9.16 -6.15 11.37
N PRO A 75 -8.48 -6.10 10.21
CA PRO A 75 -7.14 -6.65 10.06
C PRO A 75 -6.13 -5.86 10.89
N THR A 76 -5.29 -6.57 11.62
CA THR A 76 -4.04 -6.03 12.15
C THR A 76 -2.92 -6.36 11.17
N TRP A 77 -2.36 -5.33 10.54
CA TRP A 77 -1.22 -5.46 9.65
C TRP A 77 0.07 -5.56 10.48
N LEU A 78 0.91 -6.54 10.16
CA LEU A 78 2.08 -6.95 10.95
C LEU A 78 3.41 -6.67 10.23
N GLY A 79 3.38 -6.44 8.92
CA GLY A 79 4.56 -6.08 8.15
C GLY A 79 4.41 -6.36 6.67
N LEU A 80 5.28 -5.71 5.90
CA LEU A 80 5.36 -5.84 4.45
C LEU A 80 6.76 -6.35 4.06
N THR A 81 6.82 -7.20 3.03
CA THR A 81 8.07 -7.59 2.38
C THR A 81 7.87 -7.55 0.88
N VAL A 82 8.51 -6.59 0.21
CA VAL A 82 8.60 -6.57 -1.26
C VAL A 82 9.61 -7.65 -1.70
N LYS A 83 9.20 -8.48 -2.65
CA LYS A 83 10.00 -9.58 -3.20
C LYS A 83 10.64 -9.20 -4.52
N ARG A 84 9.89 -8.52 -5.38
CA ARG A 84 10.32 -8.14 -6.72
C ARG A 84 9.63 -6.85 -7.12
N HIS A 85 10.36 -6.02 -7.83
CA HIS A 85 9.84 -4.84 -8.51
C HIS A 85 10.45 -4.79 -9.91
N GLU A 86 9.59 -4.75 -10.91
CA GLU A 86 9.96 -4.67 -12.31
C GLU A 86 9.23 -3.51 -12.94
N SER A 87 9.95 -2.73 -13.74
CA SER A 87 9.38 -1.60 -14.46
C SER A 87 9.78 -1.69 -15.93
N ALA A 88 8.81 -1.42 -16.80
CA ALA A 88 8.95 -1.35 -18.24
C ALA A 88 8.12 -0.16 -18.74
N ASP A 89 8.81 0.91 -19.13
CA ASP A 89 8.21 2.18 -19.56
C ASP A 89 7.20 2.75 -18.54
N ASP A 90 5.93 2.80 -18.91
CA ASP A 90 4.82 3.28 -18.09
C ASP A 90 4.06 2.14 -17.40
N HIS A 91 4.62 0.93 -17.37
CA HIS A 91 4.07 -0.21 -16.66
C HIS A 91 5.06 -0.74 -15.63
N ALA A 92 4.53 -1.32 -14.54
CA ALA A 92 5.35 -1.98 -13.55
C ALA A 92 4.59 -3.06 -12.80
N THR A 93 5.33 -4.02 -12.28
CA THR A 93 4.84 -5.09 -11.42
C THR A 93 5.58 -5.06 -10.09
N VAL A 94 4.85 -5.22 -8.99
CA VAL A 94 5.43 -5.33 -7.65
C VAL A 94 4.88 -6.59 -6.98
N GLU A 95 5.76 -7.54 -6.72
CA GLU A 95 5.46 -8.74 -5.95
C GLU A 95 5.81 -8.51 -4.49
N PHE A 96 4.89 -8.81 -3.58
CA PHE A 96 5.12 -8.65 -2.16
C PHE A 96 4.33 -9.66 -1.32
N VAL A 97 4.73 -9.72 -0.05
CA VAL A 97 4.06 -10.47 1.00
C VAL A 97 3.68 -9.51 2.11
N ALA A 98 2.39 -9.35 2.36
CA ALA A 98 1.87 -8.66 3.54
C ALA A 98 1.51 -9.68 4.62
N ARG A 99 1.91 -9.42 5.86
CA ARG A 99 1.49 -10.22 7.02
C ARG A 99 0.37 -9.50 7.75
N LEU A 100 -0.72 -10.22 8.04
CA LEU A 100 -1.87 -9.69 8.75
C LEU A 100 -2.50 -10.74 9.64
N ARG A 101 -3.31 -10.33 10.61
CA ARG A 101 -4.18 -11.22 11.39
C ARG A 101 -5.55 -10.58 11.59
N TYR A 102 -6.57 -11.42 11.68
CA TYR A 102 -7.95 -11.01 11.93
C TYR A 102 -8.37 -11.36 13.36
N GLY A 103 -8.88 -10.39 14.12
CA GLY A 103 -9.55 -10.63 15.41
C GLY A 103 -8.71 -11.39 16.46
N GLY A 104 -7.39 -11.19 16.49
CA GLY A 104 -6.50 -11.92 17.40
C GLY A 104 -6.18 -13.37 16.98
N GLY A 105 -6.66 -13.80 15.81
CA GLY A 105 -6.33 -15.10 15.22
C GLY A 105 -4.88 -15.22 14.76
N LYS A 106 -4.59 -16.35 14.10
CA LYS A 106 -3.25 -16.64 13.57
C LYS A 106 -2.83 -15.61 12.52
N ALA A 107 -1.54 -15.29 12.49
CA ALA A 107 -0.96 -14.48 11.43
C ALA A 107 -1.04 -15.24 10.10
N GLN A 108 -1.51 -14.55 9.07
CA GLN A 108 -1.64 -15.02 7.70
C GLN A 108 -0.68 -14.21 6.81
N ARG A 109 -0.29 -14.83 5.69
CA ARG A 109 0.49 -14.20 4.63
C ARG A 109 -0.43 -13.98 3.44
N MET A 110 -0.45 -12.77 2.93
CA MET A 110 -1.06 -12.41 1.66
C MET A 110 0.09 -12.19 0.67
N HIS A 111 0.25 -13.10 -0.29
CA HIS A 111 1.20 -12.96 -1.38
C HIS A 111 0.46 -12.42 -2.60
N GLU A 112 0.88 -11.27 -3.09
CA GLU A 112 0.27 -10.60 -4.24
C GLU A 112 1.34 -10.16 -5.23
N ILE A 113 1.01 -10.24 -6.51
CA ILE A 113 1.74 -9.63 -7.61
C ILE A 113 0.83 -8.52 -8.17
N SER A 114 1.13 -7.27 -7.84
CA SER A 114 0.32 -6.13 -8.24
C SER A 114 0.86 -5.49 -9.52
N ARG A 115 -0.06 -5.05 -10.38
CA ARG A 115 0.22 -4.33 -11.63
C ARG A 115 -0.05 -2.84 -11.47
N PHE A 116 0.84 -2.04 -12.01
CA PHE A 116 0.79 -0.58 -11.97
C PHE A 116 0.96 0.01 -13.37
N VAL A 117 0.34 1.16 -13.56
CA VAL A 117 0.50 1.99 -14.77
C VAL A 117 0.87 3.41 -14.37
N ARG A 118 1.69 4.08 -15.17
CA ARG A 118 2.03 5.48 -15.02
C ARG A 118 1.30 6.30 -16.07
N GLU A 119 0.48 7.25 -15.63
CA GLU A 119 -0.24 8.16 -16.51
C GLU A 119 0.03 9.59 -16.07
N ASN A 120 0.40 10.46 -17.02
CA ASN A 120 0.72 11.86 -16.72
C ASN A 120 1.75 12.02 -15.58
N GLY A 121 2.75 11.14 -15.56
CA GLY A 121 3.81 11.11 -14.54
C GLY A 121 3.39 10.58 -13.17
N ARG A 122 2.19 10.00 -13.02
CA ARG A 122 1.69 9.44 -11.75
C ARG A 122 1.44 7.96 -11.86
N TRP A 123 1.94 7.19 -10.91
CA TRP A 123 1.65 5.76 -10.81
C TRP A 123 0.24 5.52 -10.23
N PHE A 124 -0.43 4.50 -10.75
CA PHE A 124 -1.72 4.01 -10.29
C PHE A 124 -1.67 2.49 -10.15
N TYR A 125 -2.26 1.98 -9.08
CA TYR A 125 -2.54 0.55 -8.93
C TYR A 125 -3.69 0.17 -9.88
N VAL A 126 -3.48 -0.84 -10.72
CA VAL A 126 -4.51 -1.35 -11.62
C VAL A 126 -5.22 -2.51 -10.93
N ASP A 127 -4.52 -3.60 -10.65
CA ASP A 127 -5.08 -4.78 -10.00
C ASP A 127 -3.91 -5.65 -9.48
N GLY A 128 -4.23 -6.81 -8.92
CA GLY A 128 -3.23 -7.78 -8.51
C GLY A 128 -3.74 -9.21 -8.59
N GLU A 129 -2.81 -10.12 -8.77
CA GLU A 129 -3.03 -11.56 -8.74
C GLU A 129 -2.44 -12.16 -7.47
N PHE A 130 -3.11 -13.19 -6.94
CA PHE A 130 -2.68 -13.94 -5.77
C PHE A 130 -2.16 -15.29 -6.27
N PRO A 131 -0.84 -15.45 -6.45
CA PRO A 131 -0.30 -16.74 -6.86
C PRO A 131 -0.73 -17.81 -5.84
N GLY A 132 -1.17 -18.96 -6.35
CA GLY A 132 -1.52 -20.10 -5.50
C GLY A 132 -0.32 -20.52 -4.64
N GLU A 133 -0.62 -20.99 -3.42
CA GLU A 133 0.37 -21.50 -2.46
C GLU A 133 1.26 -22.62 -3.02
#